data_AF-A0A6J6KQN9-F1
#
_entry.id   AF-A0A6J6KQN9-F1
#
_cell.length_a   1.000
_cell.length_b   1.000
_cell.length_c   1.000
_cell.angle_alpha   90.00
_cell.angle_beta   90.00
_cell.angle_gamma   90.00
#
_symmetry.space_group_name_H-M   'P 1'
#
loop_
_entity.id
_entity.type
_entity.pdbx_description
1 polymer ?
#
loop_
_entity_poly.entity_id
_entity_poly.type
_entity_poly.pdbx_seq_one_letter_code
_entity_poly.pdbx_strand_id
1 'polypeptide(L)'
;MRHNLFDMARLTKRHVEDMMSSYDTDPSQALLTAIRIVLNRHDIEWDSAVEMLPDHFPADALHRKDTQALDQLLTHLAECRDLQKS
;
A
#
# COMPACT_ATOMS: atom_id res chain seq x y z
N MET A 1 -19.69 5.10 0.73
CA MET A 1 -18.74 6.03 1.39
C MET A 1 -17.38 5.79 0.76
N ARG A 2 -16.83 6.76 0.02
CA ARG A 2 -15.49 6.66 -0.57
C ARG A 2 -14.47 6.92 0.54
N HIS A 3 -13.74 5.89 0.97
CA HIS A 3 -12.63 6.08 1.89
C HIS A 3 -11.51 6.80 1.13
N ASN A 4 -11.25 8.06 1.48
CA ASN A 4 -9.95 8.66 1.20
C ASN A 4 -8.95 7.95 2.12
N LEU A 5 -8.18 7.01 1.56
CA LEU A 5 -7.11 6.29 2.26
C LEU A 5 -6.08 7.22 2.94
N PHE A 6 -6.07 8.51 2.57
CA PHE A 6 -5.16 9.54 3.08
C PHE A 6 -5.44 10.01 4.52
N ASP A 7 -6.59 9.68 5.10
CA ASP A 7 -6.99 10.21 6.42
C ASP A 7 -6.59 9.30 7.61
N MET A 8 -6.30 8.00 7.39
CA MET A 8 -6.36 7.02 8.49
C MET A 8 -5.02 6.61 9.14
N ALA A 9 -3.87 6.70 8.48
CA ALA A 9 -2.55 6.61 9.11
C ALA A 9 -1.45 6.86 8.08
N ARG A 10 -0.38 7.55 8.50
CA ARG A 10 0.76 7.87 7.62
C ARG A 10 1.90 6.89 7.86
N LEU A 11 2.52 6.40 6.78
CA LEU A 11 3.71 5.55 6.88
C LEU A 11 4.91 6.36 7.42
N THR A 12 5.66 5.78 8.34
CA THR A 12 6.91 6.38 8.83
C THR A 12 8.05 6.08 7.86
N LYS A 13 9.18 6.79 7.98
CA LYS A 13 10.40 6.48 7.22
C LYS A 13 10.79 5.00 7.37
N ARG A 14 10.76 4.48 8.61
CA ARG A 14 11.07 3.08 8.89
C ARG A 14 10.11 2.12 8.20
N HIS A 15 8.81 2.40 8.20
CA HIS A 15 7.84 1.54 7.50
C HIS A 15 8.10 1.49 5.99
N VAL A 16 8.49 2.61 5.37
CA VAL A 16 8.84 2.64 3.95
C VAL A 16 10.14 1.89 3.67
N GLU A 17 11.16 2.04 4.53
CA GLU A 17 12.41 1.29 4.41
C GLU A 17 12.19 -0.22 4.56
N ASP A 18 11.41 -0.65 5.56
CA ASP A 18 11.07 -2.05 5.78
C ASP A 18 10.25 -2.62 4.60
N MET A 19 9.30 -1.85 4.06
CA MET A 19 8.54 -2.20 2.86
C MET A 19 9.46 -2.37 1.65
N MET A 20 10.31 -1.39 1.35
CA MET A 20 11.24 -1.47 0.22
C MET A 20 12.23 -2.62 0.36
N SER A 21 12.74 -2.87 1.58
CA SER A 21 13.68 -3.96 1.83
C SER A 21 13.06 -5.35 1.64
N SER A 22 11.75 -5.49 1.88
CA SER A 22 11.04 -6.77 1.72
C SER A 22 10.38 -6.93 0.35
N TYR A 23 10.23 -5.84 -0.40
CA TYR A 23 9.56 -5.82 -1.69
C TYR A 23 10.21 -6.75 -2.72
N ASP A 24 11.55 -6.79 -2.80
CA ASP A 24 12.25 -7.67 -3.75
C ASP A 24 12.08 -9.17 -3.43
N THR A 25 11.70 -9.52 -2.19
CA THR A 25 11.52 -10.90 -1.74
C THR A 25 10.06 -11.34 -1.79
N ASP A 26 9.14 -10.50 -1.29
CA ASP A 26 7.70 -10.73 -1.34
C ASP A 26 6.95 -9.38 -1.51
N PRO A 27 6.76 -8.94 -2.77
CA PRO A 27 6.10 -7.67 -3.07
C PRO A 27 4.72 -7.54 -2.44
N SER A 28 3.93 -8.62 -2.46
CA SER A 28 2.55 -8.61 -1.97
C SER A 28 2.51 -8.46 -0.46
N GLN A 29 3.37 -9.17 0.29
CA GLN A 29 3.42 -9.00 1.75
C GLN A 29 3.97 -7.65 2.18
N ALA A 30 4.99 -7.15 1.48
CA ALA A 30 5.56 -5.83 1.74
C ALA A 30 4.48 -4.74 1.61
N LEU A 31 3.74 -4.77 0.49
CA LEU A 31 2.64 -3.83 0.23
C LEU A 31 1.45 -4.05 1.18
N LEU A 32 1.08 -5.30 1.48
CA LEU A 32 0.00 -5.60 2.43
C LEU A 32 0.30 -5.00 3.80
N THR A 33 1.54 -5.15 4.29
CA THR A 33 1.96 -4.61 5.58
C THR A 33 1.81 -3.09 5.59
N ALA A 34 2.24 -2.41 4.54
CA ALA A 34 2.09 -0.97 4.40
C ALA A 34 0.61 -0.55 4.32
N ILE A 35 -0.23 -1.24 3.55
CA ILE A 35 -1.67 -0.98 3.45
C ILE A 35 -2.36 -1.16 4.81
N ARG A 36 -2.05 -2.23 5.54
CA ARG A 36 -2.56 -2.49 6.90
C ARG A 36 -2.26 -1.34 7.85
N ILE A 37 -1.04 -0.77 7.77
CA ILE A 37 -0.65 0.40 8.55
C ILE A 37 -1.50 1.61 8.15
N VAL A 38 -1.59 1.93 6.86
CA VAL A 38 -2.33 3.10 6.35
C VAL A 38 -3.82 3.02 6.67
N LEU A 39 -4.41 1.83 6.58
CA LEU A 39 -5.81 1.58 6.91
C LEU A 39 -6.07 1.41 8.42
N ASN A 40 -5.01 1.34 9.24
CA ASN A 40 -5.07 0.99 10.65
C ASN A 40 -5.89 -0.31 10.89
N ARG A 41 -5.69 -1.31 10.02
CA ARG A 41 -6.34 -2.62 10.06
C ARG A 41 -5.29 -3.70 9.90
N HIS A 42 -4.97 -4.40 10.98
CA HIS A 42 -3.92 -5.43 10.96
C HIS A 42 -4.41 -6.81 10.53
N ASP A 43 -5.72 -7.01 10.45
CA ASP A 43 -6.43 -8.26 10.22
C ASP A 43 -6.87 -8.48 8.76
N ILE A 44 -6.69 -7.50 7.88
CA ILE A 44 -7.09 -7.61 6.47
C ILE A 44 -6.10 -8.47 5.67
N GLU A 45 -6.62 -9.32 4.78
CA GLU A 45 -5.82 -10.10 3.83
C GLU A 45 -5.63 -9.33 2.52
N TRP A 46 -4.71 -9.80 1.65
CA TRP A 46 -4.36 -9.14 0.39
C TRP A 46 -5.58 -8.80 -0.47
N ASP A 47 -6.46 -9.77 -0.73
CA ASP A 47 -7.62 -9.55 -1.60
C ASP A 47 -8.55 -8.48 -1.02
N SER A 48 -8.81 -8.53 0.30
CA SER A 48 -9.59 -7.48 0.98
C SER A 48 -8.89 -6.12 0.94
N ALA A 49 -7.57 -6.10 1.07
CA ALA A 49 -6.79 -4.88 1.01
C ALA A 49 -6.86 -4.23 -0.38
N VAL A 50 -6.78 -5.03 -1.45
CA VAL A 50 -6.91 -4.58 -2.85
C VAL A 50 -8.30 -4.01 -3.12
N GLU A 51 -9.36 -4.67 -2.64
CA GLU A 51 -10.75 -4.17 -2.77
C GLU A 51 -11.01 -2.87 -1.98
N MET A 52 -10.18 -2.58 -0.98
CA MET A 52 -10.25 -1.33 -0.20
C MET A 52 -9.45 -0.18 -0.82
N LEU A 53 -8.64 -0.44 -1.87
CA LEU A 53 -7.91 0.61 -2.58
C LEU A 53 -8.86 1.47 -3.43
N PRO A 54 -8.50 2.72 -3.75
CA PRO A 54 -9.33 3.56 -4.56
C PRO A 54 -9.37 3.06 -6.02
N ASP A 55 -10.47 3.34 -6.71
CA ASP A 55 -10.80 2.87 -8.07
C ASP A 55 -9.72 3.14 -9.15
N HIS A 56 -8.74 4.02 -8.88
CA HIS A 56 -7.66 4.32 -9.83
C HIS A 56 -6.54 3.26 -9.83
N PHE A 57 -6.50 2.37 -8.84
CA PHE A 57 -5.62 1.21 -8.89
C PHE A 57 -6.32 0.04 -9.59
N PRO A 58 -5.65 -0.63 -10.53
CA PRO A 58 -6.22 -1.77 -11.23
C PRO A 58 -6.27 -3.02 -10.33
N ALA A 59 -7.37 -3.22 -9.60
CA ALA A 59 -7.55 -4.35 -8.68
C ALA A 59 -7.24 -5.71 -9.32
N ASP A 60 -7.72 -5.97 -10.55
CA ASP A 60 -7.41 -7.20 -11.28
C ASP A 60 -5.91 -7.41 -11.54
N ALA A 61 -5.17 -6.33 -11.80
CA ALA A 61 -3.72 -6.43 -12.02
C ALA A 61 -2.99 -6.66 -10.69
N LEU A 62 -3.45 -6.05 -9.60
CA LEU A 62 -2.93 -6.29 -8.26
C LEU A 62 -3.19 -7.72 -7.76
N HIS A 63 -4.38 -8.27 -8.00
CA HIS A 63 -4.68 -9.69 -7.70
C HIS A 63 -3.80 -10.65 -8.51
N ARG A 64 -3.51 -10.31 -9.77
CA ARG A 64 -2.56 -11.06 -10.60
C ARG A 64 -1.09 -10.84 -10.26
N LYS A 65 -0.79 -9.99 -9.27
CA LYS A 65 0.57 -9.59 -8.88
C LYS A 65 1.39 -9.05 -10.06
N ASP A 66 0.72 -8.29 -10.92
CA ASP A 66 1.38 -7.61 -12.03
C ASP A 66 2.41 -6.60 -11.50
N THR A 67 3.65 -6.72 -11.97
CA THR A 67 4.78 -5.91 -11.46
C THR A 67 4.51 -4.41 -11.62
N GLN A 68 3.93 -3.99 -12.75
CA GLN A 68 3.67 -2.58 -12.99
C GLN A 68 2.61 -2.03 -12.02
N ALA A 69 1.55 -2.79 -11.75
CA ALA A 69 0.54 -2.41 -10.77
C ALA A 69 1.09 -2.37 -9.33
N LEU A 70 1.94 -3.33 -8.97
CA LEU A 70 2.60 -3.36 -7.65
C LEU A 70 3.57 -2.19 -7.48
N ASP A 71 4.34 -1.84 -8.51
CA ASP A 71 5.28 -0.71 -8.48
C ASP A 71 4.55 0.63 -8.37
N GLN A 72 3.40 0.78 -9.04
CA GLN A 72 2.54 1.95 -8.91
C GLN A 72 2.03 2.11 -7.48
N LEU A 73 1.56 1.01 -6.88
CA LEU A 73 1.09 1.00 -5.49
C LEU A 73 2.22 1.29 -4.50
N LEU A 74 3.41 0.70 -4.71
CA LEU A 74 4.61 0.97 -3.93
C LEU A 74 4.96 2.46 -3.96
N THR A 75 5.00 3.05 -5.15
CA THR A 75 5.30 4.47 -5.36
C THR A 75 4.30 5.33 -4.61
N HIS A 76 3.01 5.05 -4.74
CA HIS A 76 1.97 5.82 -4.08
C HIS A 76 2.04 5.75 -2.55
N LEU A 77 2.30 4.56 -2.00
CA LEU A 77 2.49 4.38 -0.56
C LEU A 77 3.74 5.12 -0.07
N ALA A 78 4.83 5.09 -0.84
CA ALA A 78 6.06 5.82 -0.53
C ALA A 78 5.87 7.34 -0.62
N GLU A 79 5.05 7.84 -1.55
CA GLU A 79 4.69 9.26 -1.68
C GLU A 79 3.76 9.74 -0.56
N CYS A 80 2.90 8.86 -0.03
CA CYS A 80 2.04 9.18 1.11
C CYS A 80 2.86 9.58 2.37
N ARG A 81 4.12 9.13 2.47
CA ARG A 81 5.10 9.60 3.48
C ARG A 81 5.52 11.06 3.25
N ASP A 82 5.69 11.49 2.01
CA ASP A 82 6.36 12.76 1.65
C ASP A 82 5.53 14.02 1.98
N LEU A 83 4.21 13.85 2.15
CA LEU A 83 3.27 14.90 2.61
C LEU A 83 3.49 15.35 4.08
N GLN A 84 4.61 14.99 4.72
CA GLN A 84 5.04 15.47 6.04
C GLN A 84 6.09 16.59 6.00
N LYS A 85 6.59 16.99 4.81
CA LYS A 85 7.66 18.01 4.69
C LYS A 85 7.21 19.42 4.29
N SER A 86 5.92 19.75 4.34
CA SER A 86 5.44 21.12 4.06
C SER A 86 4.68 21.73 5.21
#